data_AF-A0A841SZ19-F1
#
_entry.id   AF-A0A841SZ19-F1
#
_cell.length_a   1.000
_cell.length_b   1.000
_cell.length_c   1.000
_cell.angle_alpha   90.00
_cell.angle_beta   90.00
_cell.angle_gamma   90.00
#
_symmetry.space_group_name_H-M   'P 1'
#
loop_
_entity.id
_entity.type
_entity.pdbx_description
1 polymer ?
#
loop_
_entity_poly.entity_id
_entity_poly.type
_entity_poly.pdbx_seq_one_letter_code
_entity_poly.pdbx_strand_id
1 'polypeptide(L)'
;MLQKNKVNAWAFVLMIVCAAASVNSLFATLGNYWQLAPPAAVLFLASAVALILGMIGIGGTGKFAKTRSWLTIAVSLPLMLALAAILLLQAIFGEDREPFRTVHSPDDRYSIKFYRWDEGATGTFGVRGELQGPLWFKKKIYVEKRTEEIEVEWAGEHALSINGHQLDLDKEETYGY
;
A
#
# COMPACT_ATOMS: atom_id res chain seq x y z
N MET A 1 -16.44 -21.27 -27.20
CA MET A 1 -15.05 -20.93 -27.60
C MET A 1 -14.62 -19.50 -27.22
N LEU A 2 -15.44 -18.47 -27.49
CA LEU A 2 -15.14 -17.07 -27.14
C LEU A 2 -14.98 -16.80 -25.62
N GLN A 3 -15.65 -17.58 -24.77
CA GLN A 3 -15.66 -17.35 -23.32
C GLN A 3 -14.27 -17.56 -22.67
N LYS A 4 -13.50 -18.58 -23.09
CA LYS A 4 -12.15 -18.85 -22.56
C LYS A 4 -11.14 -17.76 -22.92
N ASN A 5 -11.25 -17.19 -24.12
CA ASN A 5 -10.38 -16.09 -24.55
C ASN A 5 -10.67 -14.78 -23.79
N LYS A 6 -11.95 -14.49 -23.51
CA LYS A 6 -12.33 -13.34 -22.67
C LYS A 6 -11.81 -13.48 -21.24
N VAL A 7 -11.96 -14.66 -20.64
CA VAL A 7 -11.44 -14.96 -19.28
C VAL A 7 -9.92 -14.76 -19.21
N ASN A 8 -9.18 -15.25 -20.22
CA ASN A 8 -7.73 -15.06 -20.31
C ASN A 8 -7.33 -13.58 -20.41
N ALA A 9 -8.06 -12.79 -21.22
CA ALA A 9 -7.81 -11.35 -21.31
C ALA A 9 -8.04 -10.64 -19.97
N TRP A 10 -9.11 -10.99 -19.24
CA TRP A 10 -9.37 -10.44 -17.90
C TRP A 10 -8.31 -10.86 -16.88
N ALA A 11 -7.87 -12.12 -16.91
CA ALA A 11 -6.79 -12.61 -16.04
C ALA A 11 -5.49 -11.81 -16.26
N PHE A 12 -5.16 -11.56 -17.53
CA PHE A 12 -3.98 -10.79 -17.89
C PHE A 12 -4.07 -9.32 -17.44
N VAL A 13 -5.23 -8.68 -17.61
CA VAL A 13 -5.45 -7.31 -17.12
C VAL A 13 -5.35 -7.26 -15.59
N LEU A 14 -5.98 -8.21 -14.89
CA LEU A 14 -5.92 -8.31 -13.44
C LEU A 14 -4.49 -8.48 -12.94
N MET A 15 -3.69 -9.32 -13.61
CA MET A 15 -2.27 -9.49 -13.31
C MET A 15 -1.49 -8.17 -13.46
N ILE A 16 -1.70 -7.43 -14.56
CA ILE A 16 -1.03 -6.13 -14.76
C ILE A 16 -1.41 -5.15 -13.67
N VAL A 17 -2.69 -5.07 -13.29
CA VAL A 17 -3.16 -4.18 -12.22
C VAL A 17 -2.52 -4.54 -10.88
N CYS A 18 -2.46 -5.83 -10.54
CA CYS A 18 -1.82 -6.28 -9.31
C CYS A 18 -0.32 -5.95 -9.30
N ALA A 19 0.37 -6.21 -10.41
CA ALA A 19 1.79 -5.90 -10.54
C ALA A 19 2.05 -4.38 -10.43
N ALA A 20 1.26 -3.56 -11.11
CA ALA A 20 1.36 -2.11 -11.04
C ALA A 20 1.10 -1.57 -9.62
N ALA A 21 0.09 -2.10 -8.92
CA ALA A 21 -0.20 -1.72 -7.54
C ALA A 21 0.94 -2.11 -6.58
N SER A 22 1.50 -3.32 -6.74
CA SER A 22 2.66 -3.77 -5.93
C SER A 22 3.90 -2.92 -6.19
N VAL A 23 4.18 -2.60 -7.45
CA VAL A 23 5.30 -1.73 -7.84
C VAL A 23 5.10 -0.31 -7.30
N ASN A 24 3.90 0.25 -7.44
CA ASN A 24 3.57 1.57 -6.87
C ASN A 24 3.79 1.59 -5.36
N SER A 25 3.31 0.55 -4.65
CA SER A 25 3.50 0.45 -3.20
C SER A 25 4.98 0.45 -2.82
N LEU A 26 5.82 -0.26 -3.58
CA LEU A 26 7.27 -0.29 -3.33
C LEU A 26 7.91 1.08 -3.57
N PHE A 27 7.63 1.71 -4.72
CA PHE A 27 8.20 3.02 -5.06
C PHE A 27 7.72 4.14 -4.12
N ALA A 28 6.44 4.16 -3.76
CA ALA A 28 5.90 5.16 -2.85
C ALA A 28 6.48 5.03 -1.44
N THR A 29 6.80 3.82 -1.00
CA THR A 29 7.50 3.60 0.29
C THR A 29 8.91 4.21 0.28
N LEU A 30 9.59 4.20 -0.86
CA LEU A 30 10.94 4.76 -1.00
C LEU A 30 10.94 6.28 -1.21
N GLY A 31 9.95 6.82 -1.92
CA GLY A 31 9.90 8.23 -2.31
C GLY A 31 8.95 9.12 -1.49
N ASN A 32 8.26 8.57 -0.48
CA ASN A 32 7.23 9.26 0.32
C ASN A 32 6.07 9.87 -0.51
N TYR A 33 5.82 9.35 -1.71
CA TYR A 33 4.70 9.76 -2.54
C TYR A 33 3.39 9.14 -2.03
N TRP A 34 2.27 9.54 -2.66
CA TRP A 34 1.00 8.88 -2.47
C TRP A 34 1.11 7.38 -2.75
N GLN A 35 0.92 6.59 -1.69
CA GLN A 35 0.93 5.15 -1.75
C GLN A 35 -0.50 4.67 -1.94
N LEU A 36 -0.77 4.08 -3.11
CA LEU A 36 -1.88 3.16 -3.25
C LEU A 36 -1.48 1.88 -2.52
N ALA A 37 -1.94 1.71 -1.28
CA ALA A 37 -1.62 0.59 -0.42
C ALA A 37 -2.88 -0.25 -0.15
N PRO A 38 -3.41 -1.00 -1.15
CA PRO A 38 -4.38 -2.03 -0.84
C PRO A 38 -3.76 -2.95 0.21
N PRO A 39 -4.54 -3.45 1.18
CA PRO A 39 -4.03 -4.42 2.13
C PRO A 39 -3.36 -5.58 1.37
N ALA A 40 -2.18 -6.01 1.81
CA ALA A 40 -1.42 -7.06 1.13
C ALA A 40 -2.25 -8.34 0.92
N ALA A 41 -3.21 -8.61 1.81
CA ALA A 41 -4.19 -9.68 1.69
C ALA A 41 -5.12 -9.53 0.46
N VAL A 42 -5.56 -8.31 0.15
CA VAL A 42 -6.40 -8.04 -1.03
C VAL A 42 -5.62 -8.31 -2.33
N LEU A 43 -4.37 -7.84 -2.40
CA LEU A 43 -3.49 -8.13 -3.54
C LEU A 43 -3.16 -9.62 -3.65
N PHE A 44 -2.95 -10.30 -2.53
CA PHE A 44 -2.73 -11.74 -2.50
C PHE A 44 -3.93 -12.51 -3.08
N LEU A 45 -5.15 -12.20 -2.63
CA LEU A 45 -6.37 -12.81 -3.15
C LEU A 45 -6.58 -12.52 -4.65
N ALA A 46 -6.36 -11.28 -5.07
CA ALA A 46 -6.46 -10.91 -6.48
C ALA A 46 -5.43 -11.65 -7.35
N SER A 47 -4.20 -11.82 -6.86
CA SER A 47 -3.16 -12.59 -7.54
C SER A 47 -3.50 -14.09 -7.64
N ALA A 48 -4.13 -14.66 -6.60
CA ALA A 48 -4.61 -16.04 -6.60
C ALA A 48 -5.72 -16.24 -7.65
N VAL A 49 -6.66 -15.30 -7.73
CA VAL A 49 -7.71 -15.31 -8.77
C VAL A 49 -7.07 -15.21 -10.15
N ALA A 50 -6.12 -14.30 -10.37
CA ALA A 50 -5.41 -14.18 -11.64
C ALA A 50 -4.68 -15.48 -12.03
N LEU A 51 -4.06 -16.17 -11.07
CA LEU A 51 -3.40 -17.45 -11.29
C LEU A 51 -4.39 -18.55 -11.71
N ILE A 52 -5.51 -18.69 -10.99
CA ILE A 52 -6.56 -19.68 -11.30
C ILE A 52 -7.12 -19.44 -12.71
N LEU A 53 -7.46 -18.19 -13.04
CA LEU A 53 -7.97 -17.84 -14.37
C LEU A 53 -6.90 -18.04 -15.46
N GLY A 54 -5.63 -17.76 -15.15
CA GLY A 54 -4.49 -18.02 -16.03
C GLY A 54 -4.36 -19.50 -16.40
N MET A 55 -4.48 -20.40 -15.42
CA MET A 55 -4.46 -21.85 -15.62
C MET A 55 -5.63 -22.33 -16.49
N ILE A 56 -6.86 -21.83 -16.23
CA ILE A 56 -8.04 -22.14 -17.07
C ILE A 56 -7.82 -21.68 -18.52
N GLY A 57 -7.13 -20.57 -18.72
CA GLY A 57 -6.84 -19.99 -20.03
C GLY A 57 -5.86 -20.81 -20.91
N ILE A 58 -5.07 -21.74 -20.33
CA ILE A 58 -4.14 -22.60 -21.09
C ILE A 58 -4.89 -23.50 -22.08
N GLY A 59 -6.11 -23.91 -21.74
CA GLY A 59 -6.98 -24.71 -22.61
C GLY A 59 -7.57 -23.96 -23.82
N GLY A 60 -7.12 -22.73 -24.09
CA GLY A 60 -7.49 -21.94 -25.26
C GLY A 60 -6.83 -22.45 -26.54
N THR A 61 -7.49 -22.30 -27.68
CA THR A 61 -7.02 -22.83 -28.97
C THR A 61 -6.04 -21.92 -29.71
N GLY A 62 -6.00 -20.62 -29.38
CA GLY A 62 -5.11 -19.64 -30.04
C GLY A 62 -3.71 -19.59 -29.45
N LYS A 63 -2.67 -19.54 -30.30
CA LYS A 63 -1.26 -19.38 -29.88
C LYS A 63 -1.07 -18.16 -28.96
N PHE A 64 -1.66 -17.02 -29.31
CA PHE A 64 -1.61 -15.79 -28.52
C PHE A 64 -2.28 -15.91 -27.14
N ALA A 65 -3.39 -16.65 -27.05
CA ALA A 65 -4.07 -16.89 -25.78
C ALA A 65 -3.17 -17.75 -24.87
N LYS A 66 -2.54 -18.80 -25.42
CA LYS A 66 -1.60 -19.64 -24.65
C LYS A 66 -0.41 -18.84 -24.13
N THR A 67 0.20 -17.98 -24.95
CA THR A 67 1.32 -17.12 -24.51
C THR A 67 0.90 -16.19 -23.37
N ARG A 68 -0.26 -15.54 -23.47
CA ARG A 68 -0.77 -14.66 -22.40
C ARG A 68 -1.07 -15.40 -21.09
N SER A 69 -1.62 -16.61 -21.17
CA SER A 69 -1.83 -17.46 -19.99
C SER A 69 -0.52 -17.86 -19.32
N TRP A 70 0.47 -18.27 -20.10
CA TRP A 70 1.80 -18.61 -19.58
C TRP A 70 2.47 -17.41 -18.92
N LEU A 71 2.42 -16.23 -19.53
CA LEU A 71 2.92 -14.99 -18.92
C LEU A 71 2.18 -14.63 -17.62
N THR A 72 0.84 -14.78 -17.61
CA THR A 72 0.04 -14.51 -16.41
C THR A 72 0.50 -15.38 -15.26
N ILE A 73 0.64 -16.69 -15.49
CA ILE A 73 1.10 -17.65 -14.47
C ILE A 73 2.52 -17.35 -14.03
N ALA A 74 3.43 -17.10 -14.98
CA ALA A 74 4.83 -16.83 -14.71
C ALA A 74 5.05 -15.59 -13.84
N VAL A 75 4.15 -14.60 -13.91
CA VAL A 75 4.21 -13.38 -13.09
C VAL A 75 3.39 -13.51 -11.80
N SER A 76 2.18 -14.07 -11.87
CA SER A 76 1.28 -14.14 -10.72
C SER A 76 1.79 -15.09 -9.63
N LEU A 77 2.45 -16.18 -10.01
CA LEU A 77 2.99 -17.16 -9.05
C LEU A 77 4.10 -16.56 -8.16
N PRO A 78 5.18 -15.97 -8.69
CA PRO A 78 6.20 -15.32 -7.85
C PRO A 78 5.63 -14.12 -7.09
N LEU A 79 4.70 -13.36 -7.68
CA LEU A 79 4.03 -12.27 -6.97
C LEU A 79 3.26 -12.77 -5.74
N MET A 80 2.53 -13.88 -5.88
CA MET A 80 1.78 -14.50 -4.79
C MET A 80 2.71 -15.01 -3.68
N LEU A 81 3.83 -15.63 -4.03
CA LEU A 81 4.84 -16.08 -3.07
C LEU A 81 5.48 -14.91 -2.32
N ALA A 82 5.82 -13.82 -3.02
CA ALA A 82 6.36 -12.61 -2.40
C ALA A 82 5.35 -11.98 -1.43
N LEU A 83 4.07 -11.86 -1.84
CA LEU A 83 3.01 -11.34 -0.98
C LEU A 83 2.74 -12.23 0.23
N ALA A 84 2.79 -13.56 0.07
CA ALA A 84 2.67 -14.50 1.18
C ALA A 84 3.82 -14.33 2.17
N ALA A 85 5.06 -14.21 1.69
CA ALA A 85 6.22 -13.96 2.55
C ALA A 85 6.08 -12.65 3.32
N ILE A 86 5.60 -11.58 2.67
CA ILE A 86 5.31 -10.30 3.32
C ILE A 86 4.25 -10.46 4.41
N LEU A 87 3.14 -11.15 4.12
CA LEU A 87 2.06 -11.37 5.10
C LEU A 87 2.53 -12.18 6.31
N LEU A 88 3.37 -13.20 6.09
CA LEU A 88 3.98 -13.98 7.16
C LEU A 88 4.93 -13.13 8.00
N LEU A 89 5.79 -12.33 7.37
CA LEU A 89 6.69 -11.43 8.07
C LEU A 89 5.92 -10.41 8.91
N GLN A 90 4.84 -9.84 8.37
CA GLN A 90 3.95 -8.94 9.10
C GLN A 90 3.18 -9.62 10.23
N ALA A 91 2.98 -10.94 10.20
CA ALA A 91 2.33 -11.68 11.29
C ALA A 91 3.31 -11.96 12.44
N ILE A 92 4.60 -12.10 12.13
CA ILE A 92 5.65 -12.41 13.12
C ILE A 92 6.26 -11.14 13.71
N PHE A 93 6.48 -10.11 12.89
CA PHE A 93 7.20 -8.88 13.23
C PHE A 93 6.35 -7.62 13.11
N GLY A 94 5.05 -7.74 12.83
CA GLY A 94 4.20 -6.57 12.61
C GLY A 94 3.97 -5.80 13.90
N GLU A 95 4.50 -4.59 13.97
CA GLU A 95 4.14 -3.59 14.98
C GLU A 95 2.68 -3.10 14.85
N ASP A 96 2.27 -2.32 15.86
CA ASP A 96 0.95 -1.71 16.02
C ASP A 96 0.37 -1.22 14.68
N ARG A 97 -0.53 -2.04 14.14
CA ARG A 97 -1.29 -1.72 12.92
C ARG A 97 -2.40 -0.73 13.19
N GLU A 98 -2.72 -0.52 14.46
CA GLU A 98 -3.75 0.40 14.88
C GLU A 98 -3.14 1.77 15.16
N PRO A 99 -3.72 2.84 14.61
CA PRO A 99 -3.25 4.17 14.92
C PRO A 99 -3.51 4.46 16.40
N PHE A 100 -2.49 4.89 17.14
CA PHE A 100 -2.67 5.28 18.54
C PHE A 100 -3.39 6.64 18.66
N ARG A 101 -3.34 7.45 17.59
CA ARG A 101 -4.05 8.74 17.51
C ARG A 101 -4.52 8.98 16.07
N THR A 102 -5.75 9.46 15.95
CA THR A 102 -6.31 9.98 14.69
C THR A 102 -6.77 11.40 14.93
N VAL A 103 -6.44 12.31 14.02
CA VAL A 103 -6.88 13.70 14.06
C VAL A 103 -7.55 14.06 12.73
N HIS A 104 -8.49 14.99 12.81
CA HIS A 104 -9.21 15.53 11.68
C HIS A 104 -8.98 17.04 11.60
N SER A 105 -8.94 17.59 10.38
CA SER A 105 -8.96 19.03 10.20
C SER A 105 -10.28 19.63 10.69
N PRO A 106 -10.32 20.93 11.04
CA PRO A 106 -11.54 21.59 11.52
C PRO A 106 -12.76 21.47 10.59
N ASP A 107 -12.53 21.26 9.30
CA ASP A 107 -13.52 21.11 8.25
C ASP A 107 -13.71 19.65 7.77
N ASP A 108 -13.10 18.69 8.45
CA ASP A 108 -13.10 17.25 8.14
C ASP A 108 -12.55 16.86 6.75
N ARG A 109 -11.90 17.76 6.00
CA ARG A 109 -11.28 17.44 4.71
C ARG A 109 -10.04 16.55 4.83
N TYR A 110 -9.27 16.70 5.89
CA TYR A 110 -8.04 15.96 6.13
C TYR A 110 -8.17 15.06 7.34
N SER A 111 -7.67 13.83 7.21
CA SER A 111 -7.55 12.89 8.33
C SER A 111 -6.12 12.37 8.38
N ILE A 112 -5.50 12.45 9.55
CA ILE A 112 -4.14 12.02 9.78
C ILE A 112 -4.16 10.94 10.86
N LYS A 113 -3.54 9.80 10.55
CA LYS A 113 -3.37 8.69 11.47
C LYS A 113 -1.92 8.60 11.90
N PHE A 114 -1.72 8.48 13.21
CA PHE A 114 -0.39 8.37 13.80
C PHE A 114 -0.13 6.97 14.31
N TYR A 115 1.06 6.47 14.01
CA TYR A 115 1.51 5.14 14.37
C TYR A 115 2.86 5.24 15.08
N ARG A 116 3.04 4.44 16.11
CA ARG A 116 4.36 4.22 16.70
C ARG A 116 5.09 3.17 15.88
N TRP A 117 6.41 3.28 15.88
CA TRP A 117 7.27 2.25 15.34
C TRP A 117 8.53 2.14 16.19
N ASP A 118 9.08 0.94 16.25
CA ASP A 118 10.19 0.50 17.06
C ASP A 118 10.91 -0.63 16.29
N GLU A 119 12.12 -0.34 15.86
CA GLU A 119 13.00 -1.29 15.17
C GLU A 119 13.63 -2.32 16.14
N GLY A 120 13.30 -2.29 17.43
CA GLY A 120 13.70 -3.26 18.44
C GLY A 120 15.04 -2.92 19.11
N ALA A 121 15.66 -3.93 19.74
CA ALA A 121 16.75 -3.76 20.71
C ALA A 121 18.00 -2.97 20.23
N THR A 122 18.27 -2.97 18.92
CA THR A 122 19.39 -2.22 18.31
C THR A 122 18.90 -1.10 17.38
N GLY A 123 17.59 -0.93 17.28
CA GLY A 123 16.93 -0.03 16.37
C GLY A 123 16.57 1.31 17.02
N THR A 124 16.04 2.22 16.21
CA THR A 124 15.40 3.44 16.72
C THR A 124 13.90 3.22 16.80
N PHE A 125 13.25 3.97 17.68
CA PHE A 125 11.80 4.08 17.74
C PHE A 125 11.36 5.47 17.28
N GLY A 126 10.06 5.68 17.11
CA GLY A 126 9.52 6.97 16.72
C GLY A 126 8.02 6.95 16.46
N VAL A 127 7.55 8.09 15.96
CA VAL A 127 6.17 8.25 15.48
C VAL A 127 6.19 8.56 13.99
N ARG A 128 5.22 8.02 13.27
CA ARG A 128 4.91 8.40 11.88
C ARG A 128 3.48 8.91 11.76
N GLY A 129 3.28 9.94 10.96
CA GLY A 129 1.97 10.47 10.57
C GLY A 129 1.66 10.14 9.11
N GLU A 130 0.51 9.52 8.86
CA GLU A 130 0.01 9.19 7.54
C GLU A 130 -1.28 9.96 7.24
N LEU A 131 -1.22 10.85 6.25
CA LEU A 131 -2.38 11.50 5.66
C LEU A 131 -3.21 10.46 4.91
N GLN A 132 -4.49 10.39 5.24
CA GLN A 132 -5.44 9.46 4.63
C GLN A 132 -6.06 10.10 3.38
N GLY A 133 -5.97 9.38 2.26
CA GLY A 133 -6.66 9.72 1.03
C GLY A 133 -7.90 8.84 0.81
N PRO A 134 -8.57 8.98 -0.33
CA PRO A 134 -9.71 8.13 -0.67
C PRO A 134 -9.31 6.66 -0.78
N LEU A 135 -10.21 5.75 -0.39
CA LEU A 135 -10.04 4.29 -0.54
C LEU A 135 -8.83 3.72 0.23
N TRP A 136 -7.70 3.51 -0.46
CA TRP A 136 -6.46 2.91 0.05
C TRP A 136 -5.24 3.82 -0.21
N PHE A 137 -5.50 5.08 -0.58
CA PHE A 137 -4.46 6.06 -0.73
C PHE A 137 -4.03 6.56 0.64
N LYS A 138 -2.72 6.60 0.86
CA LYS A 138 -2.12 7.21 2.04
C LYS A 138 -0.81 7.87 1.66
N LYS A 139 -0.46 8.96 2.34
CA LYS A 139 0.81 9.67 2.16
C LYS A 139 1.47 9.85 3.50
N LYS A 140 2.75 9.54 3.60
CA LYS A 140 3.53 9.74 4.82
C LYS A 140 3.96 11.20 4.85
N ILE A 141 3.54 11.94 5.87
CA ILE A 141 3.76 13.40 5.97
C ILE A 141 4.66 13.78 7.15
N TYR A 142 4.82 12.86 8.11
CA TYR A 142 5.58 13.11 9.33
C TYR A 142 6.32 11.87 9.76
N VAL A 143 7.60 12.02 10.11
CA VAL A 143 8.39 11.02 10.82
C VAL A 143 9.24 11.73 11.87
N GLU A 144 9.16 11.27 13.11
CA GLU A 144 10.05 11.74 14.15
C GLU A 144 10.61 10.56 14.91
N LYS A 145 11.94 10.55 15.08
CA LYS A 145 12.66 9.49 15.79
C LYS A 145 12.78 9.86 17.27
N ARG A 146 12.83 8.83 18.12
CA ARG A 146 13.01 8.91 19.58
C ARG A 146 11.89 9.69 20.30
N THR A 147 10.68 9.59 19.76
CA THR A 147 9.48 10.22 20.28
C THR A 147 8.36 9.17 20.35
N GLU A 148 7.60 9.16 21.44
CA GLU A 148 6.46 8.23 21.64
C GLU A 148 5.10 8.95 21.68
N GLU A 149 5.14 10.26 21.93
CA GLU A 149 3.97 11.11 22.08
C GLU A 149 4.00 12.22 21.03
N ILE A 150 2.80 12.68 20.68
CA ILE A 150 2.65 13.78 19.74
C ILE A 150 1.66 14.79 20.29
N GLU A 151 2.01 16.05 20.15
CA GLU A 151 1.12 17.19 20.30
C GLU A 151 0.75 17.68 18.90
N VAL A 152 -0.55 17.79 18.66
CA VAL A 152 -1.08 18.19 17.35
C VAL A 152 -2.03 19.35 17.53
N GLU A 153 -1.72 20.46 16.87
CA GLU A 153 -2.51 21.68 16.90
C GLU A 153 -2.80 22.13 15.46
N TRP A 154 -4.07 22.37 15.14
CA TRP A 154 -4.44 22.93 13.84
C TRP A 154 -4.33 24.46 13.88
N ALA A 155 -3.54 25.02 12.98
CA ALA A 155 -3.40 26.47 12.79
C ALA A 155 -4.39 27.03 11.75
N GLY A 156 -5.12 26.15 11.07
CA GLY A 156 -6.15 26.46 10.08
C GLY A 156 -6.79 25.19 9.53
N GLU A 157 -7.46 25.29 8.38
CA GLU A 157 -8.10 24.14 7.73
C GLU A 157 -7.09 23.17 7.08
N HIS A 158 -6.00 23.70 6.52
CA HIS A 158 -4.97 22.93 5.79
C HIS A 158 -3.60 22.93 6.47
N ALA A 159 -3.43 23.69 7.56
CA ALA A 159 -2.15 23.86 8.24
C ALA A 159 -2.23 23.34 9.67
N LEU A 160 -1.24 22.55 10.08
CA LEU A 160 -1.11 22.04 11.44
C LEU A 160 0.33 22.10 11.94
N SER A 161 0.48 22.06 13.25
CA SER A 161 1.72 21.88 13.96
C SER A 161 1.74 20.49 14.61
N ILE A 162 2.80 19.73 14.38
CA ILE A 162 3.03 18.43 15.03
C ILE A 162 4.33 18.55 15.82
N ASN A 163 4.27 18.46 17.15
CA ASN A 163 5.41 18.67 18.05
C ASN A 163 6.17 19.99 17.77
N GLY A 164 5.43 21.06 17.42
CA GLY A 164 6.01 22.36 17.06
C GLY A 164 6.48 22.49 15.61
N HIS A 165 6.45 21.41 14.82
CA HIS A 165 6.76 21.44 13.38
C HIS A 165 5.51 21.80 12.58
N GLN A 166 5.52 22.98 11.96
CA GLN A 166 4.44 23.43 11.09
C GLN A 166 4.50 22.73 9.73
N LEU A 167 3.35 22.26 9.27
CA LEU A 167 3.14 21.62 7.97
C LEU A 167 1.89 22.22 7.31
N ASP A 168 2.06 22.69 6.07
CA ASP A 168 0.96 23.07 5.19
C ASP A 168 0.63 21.93 4.21
N LEU A 169 -0.54 21.31 4.40
CA LEU A 169 -0.98 20.15 3.62
C LEU A 169 -1.30 20.52 2.17
N ASP A 170 -1.75 21.74 1.90
CA ASP A 170 -2.04 22.21 0.54
C ASP A 170 -0.76 22.43 -0.28
N LYS A 171 0.35 22.71 0.40
CA LYS A 171 1.70 22.82 -0.20
C LYS A 171 2.45 21.49 -0.23
N GLU A 172 1.81 20.41 0.20
CA GLU A 172 2.40 19.08 0.27
C GLU A 172 3.66 18.99 1.15
N GLU A 173 3.77 19.84 2.18
CA GLU A 173 4.92 19.85 3.08
C GLU A 173 5.02 18.57 3.91
N THR A 174 6.25 18.13 4.20
CA THR A 174 6.52 16.94 5.01
C THR A 174 7.69 17.19 5.96
N TYR A 175 7.77 16.41 7.05
CA TYR A 175 8.84 16.49 8.04
C TYR A 175 9.43 15.11 8.36
N GLY A 176 10.74 15.06 8.64
CA GLY A 176 11.42 13.85 9.10
C GLY A 176 12.25 13.08 8.08
N TYR A 177 12.56 13.70 6.94
CA TYR A 177 13.24 13.08 5.79
C TYR A 177 14.43 13.90 5.31
#